data_AF-A0A389M7Q2-F1
#
_entry.id   AF-A0A389M7Q2-F1
#
_cell.length_a   1.000
_cell.length_b   1.000
_cell.length_c   1.000
_cell.angle_alpha   90.00
_cell.angle_beta   90.00
_cell.angle_gamma   90.00
#
_symmetry.space_group_name_H-M   'P 1'
#
loop_
_entity.id
_entity.type
_entity.pdbx_description
1 polymer ?
#
loop_
_entity_poly.entity_id
_entity_poly.type
_entity_poly.pdbx_seq_one_letter_code
_entity_poly.pdbx_strand_id
1 'polypeptide(L)'
;MLKIFCYFIIVLSAFCIPLQAQSNLEYENAGSYPVTFSIWDEELGEEVEKTIFVTIIRPKTVINEQTGEAIDAKDILIGHNTAKNLSSEDLIAHAQAHAWDLRDGSPVAVVAAQVEIIDRENGFYRVIFSTEKGTATQINMIETKAPLTPQNEEYINILDVHSTVNFWSWSIGALFVILSISLGILYLGIKLEVRSITKLLYRHQK
;
A
#
# COMPACT_ATOMS: atom_id res chain seq x y z
N MET A 1 -16.40 67.82 -12.19
CA MET A 1 -15.73 68.18 -10.92
C MET A 1 -15.57 66.89 -10.12
N LEU A 2 -14.44 66.47 -9.56
CA LEU A 2 -13.12 67.06 -9.39
C LEU A 2 -12.26 65.97 -8.71
N LYS A 3 -11.10 65.65 -9.30
CA LYS A 3 -9.85 65.17 -8.66
C LYS A 3 -9.84 63.80 -7.96
N ILE A 4 -9.12 62.82 -8.53
CA ILE A 4 -7.69 62.53 -8.26
C ILE A 4 -7.48 62.04 -6.83
N PHE A 5 -7.28 60.73 -6.68
CA PHE A 5 -6.23 60.11 -5.86
C PHE A 5 -6.08 58.68 -6.41
N CYS A 6 -5.08 58.44 -7.25
CA CYS A 6 -3.88 57.76 -6.78
C CYS A 6 -4.21 56.53 -5.94
N TYR A 7 -4.39 55.37 -6.57
CA TYR A 7 -3.71 54.19 -6.08
C TYR A 7 -3.41 53.22 -7.22
N PHE A 8 -2.17 53.39 -7.68
CA PHE A 8 -1.38 52.46 -8.44
C PHE A 8 -1.23 51.19 -7.58
N ILE A 9 -2.14 50.22 -7.71
CA ILE A 9 -1.89 48.86 -7.21
C ILE A 9 -1.44 48.05 -8.41
N ILE A 10 -0.12 47.97 -8.54
CA ILE A 10 0.55 46.85 -9.17
C ILE A 10 0.05 45.60 -8.43
N VAL A 11 -0.90 44.87 -9.04
CA VAL A 11 -1.14 43.47 -8.66
C VAL A 11 0.01 42.70 -9.28
N LEU A 12 1.15 42.72 -8.59
CA LEU A 12 2.22 41.77 -8.77
C LEU A 12 1.64 40.44 -8.29
N SER A 13 0.98 39.71 -9.20
CA SER A 13 0.64 38.32 -8.91
C SER A 13 1.95 37.55 -8.93
N ALA A 14 2.63 37.58 -7.78
CA ALA A 14 3.54 36.55 -7.38
C ALA A 14 2.76 35.24 -7.43
N PHE A 15 2.80 34.57 -8.58
CA PHE A 15 2.72 33.13 -8.61
C PHE A 15 3.99 32.65 -7.91
N CYS A 16 3.95 32.70 -6.57
CA CYS A 16 4.79 31.86 -5.74
C CYS A 16 4.32 30.44 -6.07
N ILE A 17 4.94 29.86 -7.09
CA ILE A 17 4.94 28.41 -7.23
C ILE A 17 5.62 27.96 -5.93
N PRO A 18 4.93 27.27 -5.01
CA PRO A 18 5.65 26.64 -3.92
C PRO A 18 6.65 25.70 -4.59
N LEU A 19 7.93 25.97 -4.39
CA LEU A 19 9.01 25.07 -4.80
C LEU A 19 8.83 23.81 -3.95
N GLN A 20 7.95 22.91 -4.39
CA GLN A 20 7.91 21.56 -3.86
C GLN A 20 9.20 20.90 -4.33
N ALA A 21 10.21 20.90 -3.46
CA ALA A 21 11.36 20.03 -3.57
C ALA A 21 10.85 18.59 -3.48
N GLN A 22 10.44 18.02 -4.62
CA GLN A 22 10.07 16.63 -4.71
C GLN A 22 11.34 15.80 -4.86
N SER A 23 11.99 15.49 -3.74
CA SER A 23 12.90 14.35 -3.68
C SER A 23 12.03 13.09 -3.65
N ASN A 24 11.70 12.55 -4.83
CA ASN A 24 11.12 11.21 -4.88
C ASN A 24 12.24 10.20 -4.66
N LEU A 25 12.62 10.00 -3.40
CA LEU A 25 13.48 8.88 -3.02
C LEU A 25 12.63 7.62 -3.05
N GLU A 26 12.70 6.90 -4.16
CA GLU A 26 12.07 5.59 -4.29
C GLU A 26 13.05 4.52 -3.79
N TYR A 27 12.72 3.91 -2.66
CA TYR A 27 13.53 2.85 -2.06
C TYR A 27 13.05 1.48 -2.55
N GLU A 28 13.95 0.73 -3.20
CA GLU A 28 13.64 -0.57 -3.80
C GLU A 28 13.45 -1.69 -2.76
N ASN A 29 14.09 -1.59 -1.60
CA ASN A 29 14.01 -2.58 -0.51
C ASN A 29 13.65 -1.93 0.83
N ALA A 30 13.24 -2.74 1.81
CA ALA A 30 13.15 -2.29 3.19
C ALA A 30 14.57 -2.06 3.73
N GLY A 31 14.74 -1.20 4.73
CA GLY A 31 16.07 -0.89 5.25
C GLY A 31 16.12 0.44 5.99
N SER A 32 17.20 0.65 6.74
CA SER A 32 17.50 1.93 7.38
C SER A 32 18.56 2.70 6.57
N TYR A 33 18.20 3.89 6.10
CA TYR A 33 19.02 4.68 5.19
C TYR A 33 19.44 6.00 5.85
N PRO A 34 20.70 6.43 5.69
CA PRO A 34 21.17 7.70 6.22
C PRO A 34 20.61 8.86 5.40
N VAL A 35 20.04 9.85 6.09
CA VAL A 35 19.63 11.13 5.55
C VAL A 35 20.46 12.20 6.24
N THR A 36 21.32 12.85 5.46
CA THR A 36 22.18 13.94 5.96
C THR A 36 21.52 15.28 5.68
N PHE A 37 21.34 16.05 6.74
CA PHE A 37 20.95 17.44 6.70
C PHE A 37 22.20 18.29 6.86
N SER A 38 22.42 19.20 5.93
CA SER A 38 23.45 20.23 6.04
C SER A 38 22.77 21.58 6.26
N ILE A 39 23.30 22.34 7.22
CA ILE A 39 22.90 23.71 7.50
C ILE A 39 24.16 24.56 7.57
N TRP A 40 24.21 25.62 6.77
CA TRP A 40 25.24 26.64 6.91
C TRP A 40 24.97 27.48 8.15
N ASP A 41 25.91 27.53 9.08
CA ASP A 41 25.85 28.37 10.28
C ASP A 41 26.59 29.69 10.01
N GLU A 42 25.84 30.79 9.91
CA GLU A 42 26.41 32.13 9.64
C GLU A 42 27.24 32.68 10.82
N GLU A 43 27.00 32.22 12.05
CA GLU A 43 27.72 32.67 13.25
C GLU A 43 29.07 31.97 13.40
N LEU A 44 29.12 30.68 13.04
CA LEU A 44 30.36 29.89 13.03
C LEU A 44 31.14 30.01 11.70
N GLY A 45 30.48 30.39 10.61
CA GLY A 45 31.07 30.44 9.27
C GLY A 45 31.39 29.05 8.71
N GLU A 46 30.72 28.01 9.20
CA GLU A 46 30.96 26.61 8.88
C GLU A 46 29.64 25.88 8.55
N GLU A 47 29.75 24.76 7.83
CA GLU A 47 28.63 23.87 7.51
C GLU A 47 28.45 22.84 8.64
N VAL A 48 27.28 22.82 9.26
CA VAL A 48 26.92 21.85 10.29
C VAL A 48 26.09 20.74 9.66
N GLU A 49 26.64 19.52 9.68
CA GLU A 49 25.97 18.32 9.19
C GLU A 49 25.35 17.49 10.32
N LYS A 50 24.17 16.94 10.07
CA LYS A 50 23.53 15.96 10.95
C LYS A 50 22.92 14.83 10.14
N THR A 51 23.32 13.60 10.45
CA THR A 51 22.77 12.39 9.84
C THR A 51 21.69 11.77 10.72
N ILE A 52 20.56 11.41 10.11
CA ILE A 52 19.45 10.70 10.74
C ILE A 52 19.17 9.44 9.91
N PHE A 53 18.98 8.29 10.55
CA PHE A 53 18.61 7.06 9.87
C PHE A 53 17.08 6.95 9.77
N VAL A 54 16.59 6.84 8.54
CA VAL A 54 15.16 6.65 8.23
C VAL A 54 14.94 5.19 7.85
N THR A 55 13.98 4.53 8.50
CA THR A 55 13.64 3.13 8.22
C THR A 55 12.45 3.04 7.28
N ILE A 56 12.65 2.37 6.15
CA ILE A 56 11.62 2.02 5.19
C ILE A 56 11.12 0.61 5.50
N ILE A 57 9.82 0.46 5.67
CA ILE A 57 9.15 -0.82 5.96
C ILE A 57 8.32 -1.30 4.77
N ARG A 58 8.20 -2.61 4.64
CA ARG A 58 7.34 -3.33 3.70
C ARG A 58 6.31 -4.18 4.45
N PRO A 59 5.31 -4.76 3.74
CA PRO A 59 4.27 -5.54 4.38
C PRO A 59 4.75 -6.72 5.24
N LYS A 60 5.95 -7.26 4.97
CA LYS A 60 6.55 -8.40 5.67
C LYS A 60 7.71 -7.99 6.60
N THR A 61 7.97 -6.70 6.73
CA THR A 61 9.03 -6.21 7.60
C THR A 61 8.62 -6.38 9.05
N VAL A 62 9.47 -7.03 9.83
CA VAL A 62 9.31 -7.17 11.28
C VAL A 62 10.41 -6.37 11.96
N ILE A 63 9.99 -5.41 12.79
CA ILE A 63 10.88 -4.60 13.62
C ILE A 63 10.88 -5.19 15.03
N ASN A 64 12.07 -5.50 15.55
CA ASN A 64 12.25 -5.95 16.92
C ASN A 64 13.00 -4.87 17.72
N GLU A 65 12.22 -4.07 18.45
CA GLU A 65 12.76 -2.98 19.27
C GLU A 65 13.65 -3.49 20.43
N GLN A 66 13.48 -4.73 20.88
CA GLN A 66 14.28 -5.29 21.97
C GLN A 66 15.71 -5.62 21.53
N THR A 67 15.86 -6.13 20.30
CA THR A 67 17.16 -6.49 19.73
C THR A 67 17.79 -5.35 18.93
N GLY A 68 17.00 -4.33 18.58
CA GLY A 68 17.42 -3.21 17.73
C GLY A 68 17.57 -3.60 16.26
N GLU A 69 16.92 -4.69 15.81
CA GLU A 69 17.04 -5.24 14.47
C GLU A 69 15.69 -5.21 13.74
N ALA A 70 15.75 -5.18 12.42
CA ALA A 70 14.61 -5.49 11.58
C ALA A 70 14.97 -6.57 10.56
N ILE A 71 13.96 -7.28 10.08
CA ILE A 71 14.08 -8.33 9.06
C ILE A 71 12.95 -8.20 8.05
N ASP A 72 13.26 -8.37 6.77
CA ASP A 72 12.30 -8.36 5.67
C ASP A 72 12.58 -9.51 4.70
N ALA A 73 11.52 -9.99 4.04
CA ALA A 73 11.61 -11.04 3.03
C ALA A 73 10.38 -10.98 2.11
N LYS A 74 10.55 -11.45 0.87
CA LYS A 74 9.51 -11.51 -0.16
C LYS A 74 8.90 -12.91 -0.22
N ASP A 75 7.61 -12.98 -0.51
CA ASP A 75 6.96 -14.26 -0.83
C ASP A 75 7.56 -14.82 -2.14
N ILE A 76 7.70 -16.15 -2.23
CA ILE A 76 8.42 -16.80 -3.35
C ILE A 76 7.54 -17.74 -4.15
N LEU A 77 7.73 -17.72 -5.46
CA LEU A 77 7.14 -18.66 -6.40
C LEU A 77 8.24 -19.59 -6.92
N ILE A 78 8.04 -20.89 -6.79
CA ILE A 78 9.03 -21.89 -7.19
C ILE A 78 8.42 -22.91 -8.13
N GLY A 79 9.28 -23.60 -8.89
CA GLY A 79 8.85 -24.67 -9.78
C GLY A 79 8.20 -25.84 -9.01
N HIS A 80 7.36 -26.59 -9.72
CA HIS A 80 6.69 -27.77 -9.17
C HIS A 80 7.68 -28.81 -8.62
N ASN A 81 7.41 -29.33 -7.41
CA ASN A 81 8.24 -30.33 -6.72
C ASN A 81 9.68 -29.87 -6.44
N THR A 82 9.92 -28.57 -6.35
CA THR A 82 11.24 -27.99 -6.03
C THR A 82 11.39 -27.72 -4.52
N ALA A 83 10.31 -27.53 -3.75
CA ALA A 83 10.38 -27.08 -2.36
C ALA A 83 11.27 -27.95 -1.45
N LYS A 84 11.31 -29.26 -1.71
CA LYS A 84 12.06 -30.23 -0.91
C LYS A 84 13.57 -30.18 -1.12
N ASN A 85 14.02 -29.58 -2.22
CA ASN A 85 15.42 -29.57 -2.62
C ASN A 85 16.11 -28.22 -2.37
N LEU A 86 15.37 -27.22 -1.88
CA LEU A 86 15.93 -25.90 -1.59
C LEU A 86 16.65 -25.90 -0.25
N SER A 87 17.89 -25.45 -0.26
CA SER A 87 18.64 -25.18 0.96
C SER A 87 18.18 -23.88 1.61
N SER A 88 18.58 -23.64 2.86
CA SER A 88 18.31 -22.36 3.52
C SER A 88 18.94 -21.18 2.78
N GLU A 89 20.10 -21.37 2.15
CA GLU A 89 20.76 -20.34 1.33
C GLU A 89 19.93 -20.01 0.09
N ASP A 90 19.41 -21.04 -0.61
CA ASP A 90 18.53 -20.84 -1.76
C ASP A 90 17.26 -20.09 -1.36
N LEU A 91 16.65 -20.46 -0.23
CA LEU A 91 15.46 -19.79 0.29
C LEU A 91 15.72 -18.32 0.63
N ILE A 92 16.85 -18.02 1.26
CA ILE A 92 17.27 -16.64 1.56
C ILE A 92 17.44 -15.85 0.26
N ALA A 93 18.11 -16.43 -0.75
CA ALA A 93 18.34 -15.79 -2.03
C ALA A 93 17.04 -15.54 -2.80
N HIS A 94 16.16 -16.54 -2.92
CA HIS A 94 14.88 -16.43 -3.60
C HIS A 94 13.95 -15.42 -2.92
N ALA A 95 13.89 -15.44 -1.58
CA ALA A 95 13.05 -14.52 -0.81
C ALA A 95 13.67 -13.14 -0.65
N GLN A 96 14.93 -12.94 -1.09
CA GLN A 96 15.72 -11.74 -0.80
C GLN A 96 15.67 -11.38 0.69
N ALA A 97 15.71 -12.42 1.54
CA ALA A 97 15.58 -12.26 2.98
C ALA A 97 16.84 -11.57 3.52
N HIS A 98 16.63 -10.47 4.24
CA HIS A 98 17.72 -9.69 4.82
C HIS A 98 17.30 -9.09 6.15
N ALA A 99 18.27 -8.88 7.03
CA ALA A 99 18.08 -8.20 8.29
C ALA A 99 19.09 -7.06 8.43
N TRP A 100 18.77 -6.06 9.24
CA TRP A 100 19.62 -4.90 9.48
C TRP A 100 19.46 -4.34 10.89
N ASP A 101 20.49 -3.63 11.37
CA ASP A 101 20.45 -2.87 12.61
C ASP A 101 19.70 -1.54 12.38
N LEU A 102 18.77 -1.21 13.27
CA LEU A 102 17.94 -0.01 13.16
C LEU A 102 18.71 1.29 13.41
N ARG A 103 19.89 1.23 14.04
CA ARG A 103 20.67 2.40 14.42
C ARG A 103 21.45 2.98 13.25
N ASP A 104 22.00 2.11 12.41
CA ASP A 104 22.92 2.49 11.34
C ASP A 104 22.66 1.78 10.00
N GLY A 105 21.66 0.91 9.93
CA GLY A 105 21.33 0.16 8.70
C GLY A 105 22.35 -0.92 8.34
N SER A 106 23.30 -1.24 9.22
CA SER A 106 24.29 -2.27 8.95
C SER A 106 23.63 -3.66 8.80
N PRO A 107 24.13 -4.52 7.89
CA PRO A 107 23.52 -5.82 7.63
C PRO A 107 23.69 -6.77 8.82
N VAL A 108 22.62 -7.49 9.13
CA VAL A 108 22.57 -8.56 10.13
C VAL A 108 22.34 -9.90 9.42
N ALA A 109 23.07 -10.93 9.85
CA ALA A 109 22.95 -12.26 9.26
C ALA A 109 21.58 -12.90 9.56
N VAL A 110 20.94 -13.44 8.52
CA VAL A 110 19.78 -14.33 8.64
C VAL A 110 20.32 -15.76 8.73
N VAL A 111 20.12 -16.42 9.87
CA VAL A 111 20.85 -17.66 10.23
C VAL A 111 20.00 -18.91 10.05
N ALA A 112 18.68 -18.81 10.09
CA ALA A 112 17.82 -19.95 9.90
C ALA A 112 16.64 -19.64 8.97
N ALA A 113 16.35 -20.60 8.09
CA ALA A 113 15.14 -20.67 7.29
C ALA A 113 14.44 -22.01 7.60
N GLN A 114 13.27 -21.95 8.24
CA GLN A 114 12.47 -23.12 8.57
C GLN A 114 11.28 -23.22 7.62
N VAL A 115 11.08 -24.39 7.00
CA VAL A 115 9.97 -24.62 6.08
C VAL A 115 8.86 -25.40 6.81
N GLU A 116 7.69 -24.79 6.89
CA GLU A 116 6.47 -25.40 7.38
C GLU A 116 5.55 -25.78 6.21
N ILE A 117 5.00 -26.98 6.26
CA ILE A 117 4.10 -27.49 5.22
C ILE A 117 2.67 -27.11 5.61
N ILE A 118 2.04 -26.26 4.80
CA ILE A 118 0.65 -25.83 5.02
C ILE A 118 -0.31 -26.74 4.26
N ASP A 119 -0.06 -26.92 2.96
CA ASP A 119 -0.84 -27.80 2.09
C ASP A 119 0.06 -28.39 1.00
N ARG A 120 0.47 -29.66 1.21
CA ARG A 120 1.36 -30.36 0.30
C ARG A 120 0.72 -30.65 -1.06
N GLU A 121 -0.58 -30.93 -1.10
CA GLU A 121 -1.27 -31.31 -2.33
C GLU A 121 -1.39 -30.11 -3.28
N ASN A 122 -1.59 -28.92 -2.71
CA ASN A 122 -1.67 -27.67 -3.46
C ASN A 122 -0.35 -26.90 -3.55
N GLY A 123 0.74 -27.42 -2.98
CA GLY A 123 2.06 -26.82 -3.07
C GLY A 123 2.23 -25.52 -2.26
N PHE A 124 1.48 -25.37 -1.17
CA PHE A 124 1.59 -24.23 -0.26
C PHE A 124 2.49 -24.55 0.95
N TYR A 125 3.49 -23.71 1.13
CA TYR A 125 4.45 -23.79 2.21
C TYR A 125 4.60 -22.42 2.88
N ARG A 126 5.02 -22.43 4.14
CA ARG A 126 5.41 -21.23 4.87
C ARG A 126 6.89 -21.32 5.18
N VAL A 127 7.60 -20.22 5.04
CA VAL A 127 9.03 -20.14 5.39
C VAL A 127 9.21 -19.08 6.47
N ILE A 128 9.91 -19.46 7.54
CA ILE A 128 10.23 -18.58 8.66
C ILE A 128 11.72 -18.30 8.62
N PHE A 129 12.07 -17.02 8.44
CA PHE A 129 13.45 -16.54 8.51
C PHE A 129 13.72 -15.96 9.88
N SER A 130 14.91 -16.18 10.44
CA SER A 130 15.30 -15.63 11.75
C SER A 130 16.77 -15.26 11.87
N THR A 131 17.06 -14.25 12.69
CA THR A 131 18.40 -13.83 13.10
C THR A 131 18.83 -14.55 14.39
N GLU A 132 20.12 -14.51 14.72
CA GLU A 132 20.64 -15.10 15.98
C GLU A 132 20.01 -14.48 17.23
N LYS A 133 19.65 -13.19 17.17
CA LYS A 133 19.01 -12.49 18.29
C LYS A 133 17.51 -12.77 18.41
N GLY A 134 16.95 -13.60 17.54
CA GLY A 134 15.56 -14.03 17.59
C GLY A 134 14.57 -13.13 16.84
N THR A 135 15.06 -12.20 16.01
CA THR A 135 14.21 -11.40 15.13
C THR A 135 13.77 -12.28 13.95
N ALA A 136 12.46 -12.42 13.70
CA ALA A 136 11.95 -13.38 12.71
C ALA A 136 10.80 -12.82 11.87
N THR A 137 10.72 -13.23 10.60
CA THR A 137 9.59 -12.94 9.69
C THR A 137 9.11 -14.22 9.00
N GLN A 138 7.87 -14.17 8.51
CA GLN A 138 7.21 -15.27 7.83
C GLN A 138 6.72 -14.87 6.43
N ILE A 139 7.03 -15.72 5.46
CA ILE A 139 6.60 -15.57 4.07
C ILE A 139 5.86 -16.82 3.60
N ASN A 140 5.18 -16.68 2.48
CA ASN A 140 4.57 -17.79 1.78
C ASN A 140 5.47 -18.24 0.63
N MET A 141 5.53 -19.56 0.42
CA MET A 141 6.17 -20.20 -0.71
C MET A 141 5.14 -21.04 -1.46
N ILE A 142 5.01 -20.82 -2.77
CA ILE A 142 4.02 -21.51 -3.61
C ILE A 142 4.73 -22.23 -4.75
N GLU A 143 4.45 -23.52 -4.90
CA GLU A 143 4.85 -24.29 -6.08
C GLU A 143 3.89 -24.07 -7.26
N THR A 144 4.44 -23.80 -8.43
CA THR A 144 3.66 -23.68 -9.67
C THR A 144 4.11 -24.66 -10.75
N LYS A 145 3.15 -25.13 -11.55
CA LYS A 145 3.41 -25.92 -12.75
C LYS A 145 3.64 -25.04 -13.98
N ALA A 146 3.32 -23.75 -13.90
CA ALA A 146 3.55 -22.80 -14.98
C ALA A 146 5.05 -22.50 -15.13
N PRO A 147 5.54 -22.18 -16.34
CA PRO A 147 6.91 -21.71 -16.49
C PRO A 147 7.13 -20.43 -15.68
N LEU A 148 8.22 -20.39 -14.92
CA LEU A 148 8.66 -19.19 -14.20
C LEU A 148 9.19 -18.18 -15.22
N THR A 149 8.66 -16.96 -15.19
CA THR A 149 9.20 -15.81 -15.90
C THR A 149 9.66 -14.78 -14.86
N PRO A 150 10.61 -13.89 -15.16
CA PRO A 150 11.07 -12.87 -14.22
C PRO A 150 9.92 -12.02 -13.65
N GLN A 151 8.88 -11.76 -14.45
CA GLN A 151 7.68 -11.05 -14.02
C GLN A 151 6.83 -11.81 -12.99
N ASN A 152 6.81 -13.14 -13.06
CA ASN A 152 6.04 -13.98 -12.12
C ASN A 152 6.72 -14.11 -10.74
N GLU A 153 8.04 -13.90 -10.67
CA GLU A 153 8.81 -13.91 -9.41
C GLU A 153 8.69 -12.59 -8.64
N GLU A 154 8.46 -11.48 -9.34
CA GLU A 154 8.38 -10.13 -8.77
C GLU A 154 6.99 -9.80 -8.18
N TYR A 155 5.93 -10.49 -8.62
CA TYR A 155 4.53 -10.18 -8.30
C TYR A 155 3.84 -11.27 -7.48
N ILE A 156 4.32 -11.52 -6.25
CA ILE A 156 3.59 -12.33 -5.26
C ILE A 156 3.13 -11.42 -4.12
N ASN A 157 2.12 -10.58 -4.37
CA ASN A 157 1.29 -10.01 -3.30
C ASN A 157 0.10 -10.96 -3.08
N ILE A 158 0.28 -12.03 -2.30
CA ILE A 158 -0.82 -12.99 -2.01
C ILE A 158 -1.99 -12.30 -1.28
N LEU A 159 -1.76 -11.12 -0.72
CA LEU A 159 -2.79 -10.27 -0.12
C LEU A 159 -3.71 -9.57 -1.13
N ASP A 160 -3.42 -9.56 -2.44
CA ASP A 160 -4.25 -8.85 -3.42
C ASP A 160 -5.21 -9.75 -4.22
N VAL A 161 -5.06 -11.08 -4.13
CA VAL A 161 -5.92 -12.02 -4.88
C VAL A 161 -7.37 -12.06 -4.34
N HIS A 162 -7.65 -11.45 -3.18
CA HIS A 162 -8.98 -11.49 -2.57
C HIS A 162 -9.70 -10.14 -2.40
N SER A 163 -9.12 -9.01 -2.82
CA SER A 163 -9.70 -7.67 -2.58
C SER A 163 -10.50 -7.09 -3.75
N THR A 164 -10.23 -7.52 -4.98
CA THR A 164 -10.79 -6.92 -6.21
C THR A 164 -12.24 -7.31 -6.53
N VAL A 165 -12.78 -8.37 -5.91
CA VAL A 165 -14.17 -8.82 -6.15
C VAL A 165 -15.22 -8.13 -5.27
N ASN A 166 -14.81 -7.31 -4.30
CA ASN A 166 -15.72 -6.78 -3.29
C ASN A 166 -16.34 -5.41 -3.66
N PHE A 167 -15.66 -4.60 -4.48
CA PHE A 167 -16.15 -3.27 -4.86
C PHE A 167 -17.27 -3.32 -5.92
N TRP A 168 -17.14 -4.20 -6.91
CA TRP A 168 -18.14 -4.36 -7.97
C TRP A 168 -19.43 -5.02 -7.47
N SER A 169 -19.32 -6.00 -6.57
CA SER A 169 -20.49 -6.70 -6.01
C SER A 169 -21.40 -5.76 -5.20
N TRP A 170 -20.81 -4.89 -4.38
CA TRP A 170 -21.56 -3.91 -3.59
C TRP A 170 -22.20 -2.81 -4.45
N SER A 171 -21.51 -2.37 -5.49
CA SER A 171 -22.00 -1.35 -6.42
C SER A 171 -23.21 -1.82 -7.22
N ILE A 172 -23.22 -3.08 -7.66
CA ILE A 172 -24.35 -3.69 -8.38
C ILE A 172 -25.56 -3.84 -7.44
N GLY A 173 -25.35 -4.31 -6.20
CA GLY A 173 -26.42 -4.43 -5.22
C GLY A 173 -27.10 -3.09 -4.88
N ALA A 174 -26.31 -2.02 -4.71
CA ALA A 174 -26.83 -0.68 -4.42
C ALA A 174 -27.71 -0.13 -5.56
N LEU A 175 -27.35 -0.39 -6.82
CA LEU A 175 -28.12 0.02 -8.00
C LEU A 175 -29.53 -0.60 -8.05
N PHE A 176 -29.65 -1.89 -7.73
CA PHE A 176 -30.96 -2.58 -7.70
C PHE A 176 -31.89 -2.04 -6.61
N VAL A 177 -31.35 -1.69 -5.45
CA VAL A 177 -32.13 -1.10 -4.35
C VAL A 177 -32.61 0.29 -4.73
N ILE A 178 -31.75 1.14 -5.30
CA ILE A 178 -32.10 2.50 -5.74
C ILE A 178 -33.15 2.46 -6.85
N LEU A 179 -33.04 1.54 -7.81
CA LEU A 179 -34.01 1.35 -8.89
C LEU A 179 -35.38 0.91 -8.37
N SER A 180 -35.40 0.03 -7.37
CA SER A 180 -36.66 -0.45 -6.77
C SER A 180 -37.38 0.67 -6.00
N ILE A 181 -36.62 1.49 -5.27
CA ILE A 181 -37.15 2.65 -4.55
C ILE A 181 -37.68 3.70 -5.53
N SER A 182 -36.94 4.00 -6.61
CA SER A 182 -37.37 4.99 -7.61
C SER A 182 -38.64 4.57 -8.34
N LEU A 183 -38.78 3.29 -8.70
CA LEU A 183 -40.03 2.74 -9.25
C LEU A 183 -41.21 2.85 -8.27
N GLY A 184 -40.96 2.60 -6.98
CA GLY A 184 -41.98 2.72 -5.93
C GLY A 184 -42.49 4.15 -5.77
N ILE A 185 -41.58 5.13 -5.79
CA ILE A 185 -41.92 6.57 -5.74
C ILE A 185 -42.73 6.96 -6.98
N LEU A 186 -42.33 6.50 -8.17
CA LEU A 186 -43.04 6.77 -9.42
C LEU A 186 -44.47 6.19 -9.38
N TYR A 187 -44.64 4.95 -8.92
CA TYR A 187 -45.95 4.31 -8.77
C TYR A 187 -46.87 5.08 -7.82
N LEU A 188 -46.34 5.55 -6.68
CA LEU A 188 -47.07 6.37 -5.73
C LEU A 188 -47.52 7.71 -6.33
N GLY A 189 -46.63 8.38 -7.07
CA GLY A 189 -46.94 9.61 -7.80
C GLY A 189 -48.13 9.44 -8.75
N ILE A 190 -48.06 8.42 -9.61
CA ILE A 190 -49.14 8.10 -10.56
C ILE A 190 -50.46 7.81 -9.81
N LYS A 191 -50.42 7.03 -8.72
CA LYS A 191 -51.61 6.68 -7.94
C LYS A 191 -52.26 7.89 -7.27
N LEU A 192 -51.46 8.84 -6.81
CA LEU A 192 -51.95 10.09 -6.20
C LEU A 192 -52.62 10.98 -7.26
N GLU A 193 -52.02 11.09 -8.44
CA GLU A 193 -52.55 11.90 -9.53
C GLU A 193 -53.87 11.35 -10.08
N VAL A 194 -53.97 10.03 -10.26
CA VAL A 194 -55.23 9.36 -10.64
C VAL A 194 -56.32 9.62 -9.60
N ARG A 195 -56.01 9.57 -8.30
CA ARG A 195 -56.96 9.92 -7.22
C ARG A 195 -57.40 11.37 -7.28
N SER A 196 -56.49 12.30 -7.60
CA SER A 196 -56.81 13.72 -7.75
C SER A 196 -57.76 13.95 -8.92
N ILE A 197 -57.43 13.42 -10.10
CA ILE A 197 -58.24 13.52 -11.31
C ILE A 197 -59.63 12.91 -11.09
N THR A 198 -59.71 11.74 -10.45
CA THR A 198 -60.99 11.09 -10.14
C THR A 198 -61.84 11.96 -9.23
N LYS A 199 -61.28 12.53 -8.15
CA LYS A 199 -62.02 13.45 -7.26
C LYS A 199 -62.52 14.70 -7.99
N LEU A 200 -61.78 15.21 -8.98
CA LEU A 200 -62.18 16.37 -9.77
C LEU A 200 -63.32 16.03 -10.75
N LEU A 201 -63.25 14.88 -11.42
CA LEU A 201 -64.31 14.41 -12.32
C LEU A 201 -65.65 14.23 -11.59
N TYR A 202 -65.64 13.62 -10.40
CA TYR A 202 -66.86 13.38 -9.62
C TYR A 202 -67.42 14.65 -8.95
N ARG A 203 -66.65 15.75 -8.82
CA ARG A 203 -67.12 17.01 -8.24
C ARG A 203 -67.99 17.82 -9.21
N HIS A 204 -67.80 17.67 -10.52
CA HIS A 204 -68.55 18.39 -11.55
C HIS A 204 -69.80 17.66 -12.07
N GLN A 205 -70.09 16.45 -11.58
CA GLN A 205 -71.29 15.67 -11.95
C GLN A 205 -72.45 15.79 -10.95
N LYS A 206 -72.44 16.80 -10.08
CA LYS A 206 -73.50 17.10 -9.12
C LYS A 206 -73.89 18.57 -9.23
#